data_AF-H6R4A5-F1
#
_entry.id   AF-H6R4A5-F1
#
_cell.length_a   1.000
_cell.length_b   1.000
_cell.length_c   1.000
_cell.angle_alpha   90.00
_cell.angle_beta   90.00
_cell.angle_gamma   90.00
#
_symmetry.space_group_name_H-M   'P 1'
#
loop_
_entity.id
_entity.type
_entity.pdbx_description
1 polymer ?
#
loop_
_entity_poly.entity_id
_entity_poly.type
_entity_poly.pdbx_seq_one_letter_code
_entity_poly.pdbx_strand_id
1 'polypeptide(L)'
;MPMTPTTKRSDATRQALLRAARDEFAEYGLAGARVDRIAEAAGVNKERIYGLFGSKDKLFDVILIDSLREFMETVQPLADTEVGDYVAKLFDYHHDNPKLLRLMLWEALHRGADAHDIDGWRADFYERKFDRAQQQFGVDQQRAGLLLIALCGVANWANTLPQTARLLLGDAADDTATIRTFMADFARAALRYDRDSPVNILTGPGAAGGEQAQTDAAHGERARVDKPTASDQDSECTAAASPRPDMRRAADTTSLARPPADLEPAGASSVPGGPSRSATSTDESGTAPVAAAAERLRAAQAAVEAARADLATALRDAHACGTSANQLARQVSGTLSRPVVLKLLAD
;
A
#
# COMPACT_ATOMS: atom_id res chain seq x y z
N MET A 1 14.66 12.88 51.53
CA MET A 1 14.99 12.10 50.31
C MET A 1 13.84 12.23 49.34
N PRO A 2 13.99 12.79 48.14
CA PRO A 2 12.99 12.59 47.11
C PRO A 2 13.31 11.27 46.39
N MET A 3 12.42 10.28 46.50
CA MET A 3 12.45 9.12 45.61
C MET A 3 11.91 9.60 44.26
N THR A 4 12.71 9.52 43.21
CA THR A 4 12.28 9.68 41.81
C THR A 4 11.73 8.35 41.30
N PRO A 5 10.41 8.22 41.01
CA PRO A 5 9.86 7.03 40.40
C PRO A 5 9.19 7.42 39.07
N THR A 6 9.95 7.77 38.02
CA THR A 6 9.33 8.54 36.92
C THR A 6 9.77 8.26 35.48
N THR A 7 10.47 7.16 35.18
CA THR A 7 10.78 6.80 33.77
C THR A 7 10.22 5.43 33.37
N LYS A 8 10.50 4.37 34.15
CA LYS A 8 9.97 3.03 33.81
C LYS A 8 8.44 2.93 33.87
N ARG A 9 7.80 3.65 34.80
CA ARG A 9 6.33 3.65 34.95
C ARG A 9 5.64 4.44 33.85
N SER A 10 6.24 5.54 33.38
CA SER A 10 5.70 6.30 32.25
C SER A 10 5.76 5.50 30.96
N ASP A 11 6.84 4.75 30.74
CA ASP A 11 7.02 3.92 29.53
C ASP A 11 6.05 2.75 29.49
N ALA A 12 5.86 2.05 30.62
CA ALA A 12 4.87 0.97 30.73
C ALA A 12 3.44 1.47 30.49
N THR A 13 3.10 2.66 30.99
CA THR A 13 1.79 3.27 30.77
C THR A 13 1.61 3.67 29.30
N ARG A 14 2.66 4.22 28.66
CA ARG A 14 2.62 4.57 27.24
C ARG A 14 2.44 3.33 26.37
N GLN A 15 3.14 2.23 26.67
CA GLN A 15 2.98 0.96 25.96
C GLN A 15 1.58 0.36 26.15
N ALA A 16 1.01 0.42 27.36
CA ALA A 16 -0.36 -0.02 27.61
C ALA A 16 -1.36 0.79 26.76
N LEU A 17 -1.19 2.11 26.68
CA LEU A 17 -1.99 2.98 25.85
C LEU A 17 -1.87 2.66 24.35
N LEU A 18 -0.64 2.47 23.85
CA LEU A 18 -0.43 2.14 22.44
C LEU A 18 -1.05 0.78 22.08
N ARG A 19 -0.92 -0.23 22.96
CA ARG A 19 -1.57 -1.53 22.74
C ARG A 19 -3.09 -1.42 22.73
N ALA A 20 -3.68 -0.76 23.72
CA ALA A 20 -5.14 -0.56 23.79
C ALA A 20 -5.67 0.21 22.57
N ALA A 21 -4.96 1.24 22.12
CA ALA A 21 -5.32 1.98 20.93
C ALA A 21 -5.22 1.13 19.66
N ARG A 22 -4.15 0.35 19.51
CA ARG A 22 -3.96 -0.59 18.39
C ARG A 22 -5.11 -1.59 18.29
N ASP A 23 -5.54 -2.13 19.43
CA ASP A 23 -6.64 -3.10 19.51
C ASP A 23 -7.98 -2.44 19.12
N GLU A 24 -8.28 -1.27 19.70
CA GLU A 24 -9.50 -0.53 19.40
C GLU A 24 -9.58 -0.13 17.92
N PHE A 25 -8.50 0.41 17.34
CA PHE A 25 -8.51 0.83 15.94
C PHE A 25 -8.52 -0.34 14.97
N ALA A 26 -7.83 -1.44 15.28
CA ALA A 26 -7.88 -2.63 14.44
C ALA A 26 -9.30 -3.22 14.44
N GLU A 27 -9.99 -3.23 15.57
CA GLU A 27 -11.34 -3.79 15.67
C GLU A 27 -12.39 -2.87 15.03
N TYR A 28 -12.42 -1.58 15.39
CA TYR A 28 -13.52 -0.67 15.09
C TYR A 28 -13.22 0.38 14.01
N GLY A 29 -11.98 0.43 13.52
CA GLY A 29 -11.53 1.44 12.56
C GLY A 29 -11.51 2.86 13.13
N LEU A 30 -11.03 3.82 12.33
CA LEU A 30 -10.89 5.22 12.79
C LEU A 30 -12.25 5.86 13.14
N ALA A 31 -13.29 5.60 12.35
CA ALA A 31 -14.63 6.13 12.61
C ALA A 31 -15.26 5.54 13.88
N GLY A 32 -15.22 4.20 14.03
CA GLY A 32 -15.88 3.48 15.11
C GLY A 32 -15.10 3.46 16.44
N ALA A 33 -13.79 3.68 16.41
CA ALA A 33 -12.96 3.71 17.61
C ALA A 33 -13.37 4.85 18.57
N ARG A 34 -13.41 4.51 19.86
CA ARG A 34 -13.76 5.38 20.97
C ARG A 34 -12.56 5.58 21.89
N VAL A 35 -12.16 6.84 22.05
CA VAL A 35 -11.05 7.21 22.96
C VAL A 35 -11.37 6.82 24.41
N ASP A 36 -12.64 6.78 24.80
CA ASP A 36 -13.06 6.33 26.13
C ASP A 36 -12.68 4.86 26.40
N ARG A 37 -12.93 3.96 25.42
CA ARG A 37 -12.59 2.54 25.54
C ARG A 37 -11.08 2.33 25.59
N ILE A 38 -10.34 3.11 24.81
CA ILE A 38 -8.87 3.12 24.84
C ILE A 38 -8.37 3.54 26.23
N ALA A 39 -8.94 4.61 26.79
CA ALA A 39 -8.57 5.13 28.10
C ALA A 39 -8.83 4.11 29.22
N GLU A 40 -10.01 3.49 29.20
CA GLU A 40 -10.40 2.44 30.14
C GLU A 40 -9.48 1.21 30.06
N ALA A 41 -9.28 0.67 28.85
CA ALA A 41 -8.42 -0.49 28.63
C ALA A 41 -6.94 -0.24 28.98
N ALA A 42 -6.46 0.98 28.78
CA ALA A 42 -5.10 1.38 29.13
C ALA A 42 -4.92 1.81 30.59
N GLY A 43 -6.02 1.96 31.36
CA GLY A 43 -5.98 2.49 32.73
C GLY A 43 -5.48 3.93 32.82
N VAL A 44 -5.81 4.77 31.83
CA VAL A 44 -5.41 6.20 31.78
C VAL A 44 -6.62 7.12 31.68
N ASN A 45 -6.49 8.37 32.12
CA ASN A 45 -7.53 9.39 31.87
C ASN A 45 -7.53 9.78 30.37
N LYS A 46 -8.72 9.92 29.77
CA LYS A 46 -8.94 10.42 28.42
C LYS A 46 -8.21 11.74 28.13
N GLU A 47 -8.20 12.67 29.09
CA GLU A 47 -7.49 13.96 28.97
C GLU A 47 -6.00 13.78 28.72
N ARG A 48 -5.39 12.73 29.30
CA ARG A 48 -3.98 12.39 29.06
C ARG A 48 -3.75 11.95 27.62
N ILE A 49 -4.69 11.24 27.01
CA ILE A 49 -4.59 10.82 25.61
C ILE A 49 -4.59 12.06 24.70
N TYR A 50 -5.54 12.98 24.90
CA TYR A 50 -5.54 14.23 24.13
C TYR A 50 -4.33 15.11 24.41
N GLY A 51 -3.85 15.16 25.66
CA GLY A 51 -2.61 15.88 25.98
C GLY A 51 -1.38 15.31 25.27
N LEU A 52 -1.33 14.00 25.04
CA LEU A 52 -0.21 13.34 24.36
C LEU A 52 -0.29 13.41 22.84
N PHE A 53 -1.49 13.26 22.26
CA PHE A 53 -1.65 13.05 20.81
C PHE A 53 -2.46 14.15 20.13
N GLY A 54 -3.16 15.00 20.88
CA GLY A 54 -3.99 16.10 20.37
C GLY A 54 -5.33 15.66 19.78
N SER A 55 -5.36 14.63 18.93
CA SER A 55 -6.59 14.14 18.29
C SER A 55 -6.62 12.63 18.12
N LYS A 56 -7.82 12.09 17.83
CA LYS A 56 -8.00 10.67 17.51
C LYS A 56 -7.27 10.27 16.22
N ASP A 57 -7.32 11.13 15.21
CA ASP A 57 -6.58 10.97 13.95
C ASP A 57 -5.07 10.88 14.18
N LYS A 58 -4.49 11.82 14.93
CA LYS A 58 -3.06 11.80 15.24
C LYS A 58 -2.66 10.56 16.05
N LEU A 59 -3.51 10.13 16.98
CA LEU A 59 -3.29 8.87 17.69
C LEU A 59 -3.31 7.68 16.73
N PHE A 60 -4.27 7.60 15.80
CA PHE A 60 -4.32 6.54 14.79
C PHE A 60 -3.06 6.52 13.92
N ASP A 61 -2.62 7.68 13.45
CA ASP A 61 -1.42 7.80 12.62
C ASP A 61 -0.16 7.30 13.36
N VAL A 62 -0.01 7.70 14.63
CA VAL A 62 1.10 7.22 15.48
C VAL A 62 1.03 5.69 15.65
N ILE A 63 -0.15 5.12 15.84
CA ILE A 63 -0.35 3.68 15.99
C ILE A 63 -0.03 2.92 14.70
N LEU A 64 -0.43 3.46 13.56
CA LEU A 64 -0.14 2.85 12.26
C LEU A 64 1.36 2.90 11.96
N ILE A 65 2.02 4.03 12.20
CA ILE A 65 3.48 4.17 12.02
C ILE A 65 4.25 3.25 12.97
N ASP A 66 3.85 3.15 14.23
CA ASP A 66 4.44 2.24 15.20
C ASP A 66 4.31 0.77 14.77
N SER A 67 3.13 0.39 14.26
CA SER A 67 2.88 -0.97 13.74
C SER A 67 3.68 -1.25 12.46
N LEU A 68 3.82 -0.27 11.57
CA LEU A 68 4.68 -0.38 10.39
C LEU A 68 6.16 -0.51 10.77
N ARG A 69 6.61 0.16 11.84
CA ARG A 69 7.98 0.02 12.35
C ARG A 69 8.27 -1.38 12.87
N GLU A 70 7.37 -1.91 13.69
CA GLU A 70 7.44 -3.29 14.20
C GLU A 70 7.49 -4.32 13.05
N PHE A 71 6.67 -4.10 12.02
CA PHE A 71 6.71 -4.91 10.79
C PHE A 71 8.08 -4.87 10.10
N MET A 72 8.69 -3.69 9.95
CA MET A 72 9.99 -3.57 9.30
C MET A 72 11.14 -4.21 10.08
N GLU A 73 11.09 -4.15 11.40
CA GLU A 73 12.09 -4.79 12.25
C GLU A 73 12.03 -6.32 12.13
N THR A 74 10.86 -6.86 11.80
CA THR A 74 10.59 -8.30 11.72
C THR A 74 10.78 -8.84 10.30
N VAL A 75 10.18 -8.19 9.30
CA VAL A 75 10.19 -8.64 7.91
C VAL A 75 11.33 -7.94 7.17
N GLN A 76 12.39 -8.72 6.93
CA GLN A 76 13.55 -8.24 6.17
C GLN A 76 13.14 -7.70 4.80
N PRO A 77 13.76 -6.60 4.34
CA PRO A 77 13.55 -6.06 3.00
C PRO A 77 13.87 -7.11 1.92
N LEU A 78 13.14 -7.03 0.81
CA LEU A 78 13.31 -7.91 -0.35
C LEU A 78 14.76 -7.94 -0.86
N ALA A 79 15.48 -6.82 -0.76
CA ALA A 79 16.88 -6.63 -1.17
C ALA A 79 17.83 -7.76 -0.74
N ASP A 80 17.57 -8.33 0.44
CA ASP A 80 18.45 -9.29 1.10
C ASP A 80 17.80 -10.69 1.18
N THR A 81 16.68 -10.90 0.49
CA THR A 81 15.87 -12.12 0.60
C THR A 81 15.46 -12.61 -0.78
N GLU A 82 15.48 -13.94 -1.00
CA GLU A 82 14.88 -14.55 -2.18
C GLU A 82 13.37 -14.21 -2.22
N VAL A 83 12.79 -14.03 -3.40
CA VAL A 83 11.44 -13.49 -3.54
C VAL A 83 10.38 -14.40 -2.90
N GLY A 84 10.49 -15.71 -3.09
CA GLY A 84 9.60 -16.66 -2.43
C GLY A 84 9.71 -16.58 -0.91
N ASP A 85 10.93 -16.47 -0.39
CA ASP A 85 11.16 -16.31 1.05
C ASP A 85 10.61 -14.97 1.58
N TYR A 86 10.69 -13.90 0.79
CA TYR A 86 10.10 -12.61 1.13
C TYR A 86 8.56 -12.69 1.20
N VAL A 87 7.93 -13.33 0.22
CA VAL A 87 6.47 -13.56 0.21
C VAL A 87 6.05 -14.44 1.37
N ALA A 88 6.82 -15.48 1.68
CA ALA A 88 6.55 -16.35 2.82
C ALA A 88 6.64 -15.60 4.15
N LYS A 89 7.70 -14.79 4.37
CA LYS A 89 7.85 -13.94 5.57
C LYS A 89 6.73 -12.89 5.68
N LEU A 90 6.31 -12.30 4.57
CA LEU A 90 5.17 -11.38 4.52
C LEU A 90 3.87 -12.06 4.93
N PHE A 91 3.63 -13.26 4.41
CA PHE A 91 2.45 -14.06 4.73
C PHE A 91 2.44 -14.40 6.22
N ASP A 92 3.56 -14.96 6.73
CA ASP A 92 3.71 -15.36 8.14
C ASP A 92 3.43 -14.19 9.08
N TYR A 93 4.09 -13.04 8.83
CA TYR A 93 3.91 -11.87 9.68
C TYR A 93 2.44 -11.42 9.76
N HIS A 94 1.76 -11.29 8.62
CA HIS A 94 0.40 -10.77 8.60
C HIS A 94 -0.65 -11.78 9.06
N HIS A 95 -0.37 -13.07 8.89
CA HIS A 95 -1.17 -14.13 9.47
C HIS A 95 -1.12 -14.07 11.01
N ASP A 96 0.10 -13.98 11.56
CA ASP A 96 0.32 -13.95 13.01
C ASP A 96 -0.04 -12.58 13.64
N ASN A 97 0.03 -11.50 12.85
CA ASN A 97 -0.20 -10.12 13.29
C ASN A 97 -1.27 -9.42 12.42
N PRO A 98 -2.55 -9.86 12.48
CA PRO A 98 -3.59 -9.39 11.56
C PRO A 98 -3.95 -7.90 11.75
N LYS A 99 -3.57 -7.32 12.89
CA LYS A 99 -3.90 -5.93 13.25
C LYS A 99 -3.32 -4.92 12.27
N LEU A 100 -2.09 -5.14 11.76
CA LEU A 100 -1.49 -4.19 10.81
C LEU A 100 -2.29 -4.14 9.49
N LEU A 101 -2.65 -5.28 8.91
CA LEU A 101 -3.50 -5.31 7.70
C LEU A 101 -4.84 -4.62 7.96
N ARG A 102 -5.48 -4.89 9.10
CA ARG A 102 -6.75 -4.26 9.46
C ARG A 102 -6.61 -2.74 9.57
N LEU A 103 -5.56 -2.23 10.20
CA LEU A 103 -5.30 -0.79 10.29
C LEU A 103 -5.09 -0.16 8.90
N MET A 104 -4.32 -0.80 8.02
CA MET A 104 -4.11 -0.33 6.65
C MET A 104 -5.42 -0.34 5.83
N LEU A 105 -6.26 -1.36 5.99
CA LEU A 105 -7.57 -1.41 5.35
C LEU A 105 -8.50 -0.32 5.89
N TRP A 106 -8.49 -0.06 7.20
CA TRP A 106 -9.27 1.03 7.78
C TRP A 106 -8.79 2.41 7.33
N GLU A 107 -7.48 2.61 7.19
CA GLU A 107 -6.93 3.82 6.58
C GLU A 107 -7.47 3.99 5.15
N ALA A 108 -7.36 2.94 4.32
CA ALA A 108 -7.83 2.97 2.94
C ALA A 108 -9.33 3.25 2.84
N LEU A 109 -10.16 2.65 3.69
CA LEU A 109 -11.61 2.88 3.71
C LEU A 109 -11.98 4.28 4.19
N HIS A 110 -11.18 4.87 5.09
CA HIS A 110 -11.48 6.18 5.66
C HIS A 110 -10.92 7.34 4.84
N ARG A 111 -9.75 7.16 4.22
CA ARG A 111 -8.97 8.22 3.57
C ARG A 111 -8.77 8.02 2.07
N GLY A 112 -9.06 6.83 1.53
CA GLY A 112 -8.88 6.55 0.11
C GLY A 112 -7.41 6.52 -0.29
N ALA A 113 -7.08 7.19 -1.40
CA ALA A 113 -5.70 7.25 -1.92
C ALA A 113 -4.78 8.20 -1.13
N ASP A 114 -5.35 9.06 -0.28
CA ASP A 114 -4.58 10.02 0.50
C ASP A 114 -3.98 9.32 1.74
N ALA A 115 -2.72 8.90 1.63
CA ALA A 115 -1.96 8.40 2.76
C ALA A 115 -1.59 9.57 3.68
N HIS A 116 -1.90 9.44 4.98
CA HIS A 116 -1.39 10.39 5.96
C HIS A 116 0.01 9.93 6.36
N ASP A 117 0.99 10.79 6.08
CA ASP A 117 2.37 10.55 6.40
C ASP A 117 2.83 11.61 7.41
N ILE A 118 2.99 11.20 8.67
CA ILE A 118 3.54 12.09 9.69
C ILE A 118 5.04 12.24 9.41
N ASP A 119 5.47 13.47 9.21
CA ASP A 119 6.86 13.89 9.06
C ASP A 119 7.59 13.23 7.86
N GLY A 120 6.86 12.71 6.87
CA GLY A 120 7.43 12.10 5.65
C GLY A 120 8.03 10.70 5.84
N TRP A 121 7.89 10.12 7.05
CA TRP A 121 8.56 8.88 7.41
C TRP A 121 8.13 7.68 6.55
N ARG A 122 6.84 7.59 6.17
CA ARG A 122 6.33 6.49 5.34
C ARG A 122 6.82 6.62 3.91
N ALA A 123 6.83 7.83 3.34
CA ALA A 123 7.35 8.10 2.02
C ALA A 123 8.83 7.71 1.95
N ASP A 124 9.64 8.18 2.88
CA ASP A 124 11.06 7.83 3.02
C ASP A 124 11.27 6.31 3.14
N PHE A 125 10.39 5.63 3.88
CA PHE A 125 10.43 4.18 4.01
C PHE A 125 10.16 3.47 2.68
N TYR A 126 9.07 3.83 2.00
CA TYR A 126 8.71 3.22 0.74
C TYR A 126 9.76 3.51 -0.33
N GLU A 127 10.33 4.71 -0.37
CA GLU A 127 11.44 5.08 -1.26
C GLU A 127 12.64 4.14 -1.07
N ARG A 128 13.14 3.98 0.17
CA ARG A 128 14.23 3.03 0.46
C ARG A 128 13.89 1.59 0.06
N LYS A 129 12.62 1.19 0.20
CA LYS A 129 12.14 -0.13 -0.21
C LYS A 129 12.15 -0.29 -1.74
N PHE A 130 11.76 0.75 -2.47
CA PHE A 130 11.77 0.79 -3.94
C PHE A 130 13.19 0.79 -4.48
N ASP A 131 14.08 1.64 -3.97
CA ASP A 131 15.49 1.73 -4.41
C ASP A 131 16.19 0.36 -4.33
N ARG A 132 15.93 -0.36 -3.24
CA ARG A 132 16.48 -1.70 -3.03
C ARG A 132 15.91 -2.73 -4.01
N ALA A 133 14.61 -2.70 -4.28
CA ALA A 133 14.00 -3.56 -5.28
C ALA A 133 14.52 -3.23 -6.69
N GLN A 134 14.73 -1.96 -7.02
CA GLN A 134 15.34 -1.53 -8.29
C GLN A 134 16.72 -2.13 -8.47
N GLN A 135 17.57 -2.07 -7.43
CA GLN A 135 18.92 -2.63 -7.46
C GLN A 135 18.90 -4.16 -7.63
N GLN A 136 18.05 -4.86 -6.87
CA GLN A 136 17.98 -6.32 -6.90
C GLN A 136 17.47 -6.87 -8.24
N PHE A 137 16.45 -6.24 -8.83
CA PHE A 137 15.85 -6.72 -10.08
C PHE A 137 16.41 -6.05 -11.34
N GLY A 138 17.26 -5.02 -11.20
CA GLY A 138 17.77 -4.25 -12.33
C GLY A 138 16.66 -3.53 -13.10
N VAL A 139 15.69 -2.95 -12.39
CA VAL A 139 14.49 -2.32 -12.99
C VAL A 139 14.37 -0.85 -12.58
N ASP A 140 13.58 -0.09 -13.34
CA ASP A 140 13.19 1.27 -12.96
C ASP A 140 12.23 1.30 -11.76
N GLN A 141 12.05 2.50 -11.18
CA GLN A 141 11.22 2.71 -9.99
C GLN A 141 9.76 2.29 -10.20
N GLN A 142 9.20 2.56 -11.38
CA GLN A 142 7.81 2.22 -11.68
C GLN A 142 7.63 0.70 -11.68
N ARG A 143 8.52 -0.03 -12.32
CA ARG A 143 8.50 -1.50 -12.36
C ARG A 143 8.79 -2.10 -10.99
N ALA A 144 9.72 -1.56 -10.22
CA ALA A 144 9.94 -1.98 -8.82
C ALA A 144 8.68 -1.80 -7.97
N GLY A 145 7.99 -0.67 -8.14
CA GLY A 145 6.70 -0.40 -7.49
C GLY A 145 5.64 -1.44 -7.83
N LEU A 146 5.45 -1.72 -9.12
CA LEU A 146 4.49 -2.73 -9.59
C LEU A 146 4.81 -4.14 -9.07
N LEU A 147 6.10 -4.53 -9.05
CA LEU A 147 6.53 -5.80 -8.50
C LEU A 147 6.20 -5.90 -7.00
N LEU A 148 6.52 -4.88 -6.21
CA LEU A 148 6.21 -4.87 -4.78
C LEU A 148 4.70 -4.90 -4.52
N ILE A 149 3.89 -4.20 -5.31
CA ILE A 149 2.43 -4.28 -5.23
C ILE A 149 1.95 -5.71 -5.51
N ALA A 150 2.46 -6.35 -6.56
CA ALA A 150 2.08 -7.72 -6.92
C ALA A 150 2.49 -8.73 -5.82
N LEU A 151 3.72 -8.65 -5.32
CA LEU A 151 4.22 -9.53 -4.26
C LEU A 151 3.44 -9.36 -2.94
N CYS A 152 3.19 -8.11 -2.52
CA CYS A 152 2.34 -7.83 -1.36
C CYS A 152 0.90 -8.33 -1.58
N GLY A 153 0.36 -8.18 -2.79
CA GLY A 153 -0.96 -8.69 -3.14
C GLY A 153 -1.05 -10.21 -2.98
N VAL A 154 -0.12 -10.95 -3.59
CA VAL A 154 -0.05 -12.42 -3.50
C VAL A 154 0.11 -12.88 -2.05
N ALA A 155 0.99 -12.24 -1.27
CA ALA A 155 1.22 -12.61 0.13
C ALA A 155 0.01 -12.34 1.04
N ASN A 156 -0.74 -11.25 0.81
CA ASN A 156 -1.69 -10.75 1.79
C ASN A 156 -3.16 -11.01 1.44
N TRP A 157 -3.50 -11.33 0.19
CA TRP A 157 -4.90 -11.40 -0.25
C TRP A 157 -5.76 -12.37 0.57
N ALA A 158 -5.24 -13.57 0.87
CA ALA A 158 -5.96 -14.53 1.70
C ALA A 158 -6.18 -14.03 3.14
N ASN A 159 -5.23 -13.24 3.66
CA ASN A 159 -5.31 -12.65 4.99
C ASN A 159 -6.23 -11.42 5.04
N THR A 160 -6.40 -10.68 3.92
CA THR A 160 -7.31 -9.53 3.85
C THR A 160 -8.76 -9.94 3.58
N LEU A 161 -8.98 -11.07 2.89
CA LEU A 161 -10.31 -11.56 2.50
C LEU A 161 -10.50 -13.04 2.93
N PRO A 162 -10.39 -13.38 4.22
CA PRO A 162 -10.44 -14.75 4.70
C PRO A 162 -11.77 -15.46 4.39
N GLN A 163 -12.88 -14.73 4.39
CA GLN A 163 -14.18 -15.27 3.99
C GLN A 163 -14.21 -15.68 2.51
N THR A 164 -13.52 -14.95 1.63
CA THR A 164 -13.44 -15.29 0.21
C THR A 164 -12.49 -16.47 0.00
N ALA A 165 -11.37 -16.52 0.71
CA ALA A 165 -10.48 -17.68 0.71
C ALA A 165 -11.23 -18.95 1.14
N ARG A 166 -12.04 -18.88 2.21
CA ARG A 166 -12.91 -19.97 2.68
C ARG A 166 -13.92 -20.41 1.61
N LEU A 167 -14.52 -19.48 0.88
CA LEU A 167 -15.46 -19.80 -0.20
C LEU A 167 -14.80 -20.49 -1.40
N LEU A 168 -13.54 -20.16 -1.69
CA LEU A 168 -12.78 -20.73 -2.82
C LEU A 168 -12.14 -22.08 -2.48
N LEU A 169 -11.63 -22.22 -1.26
CA LEU A 169 -10.81 -23.37 -0.84
C LEU A 169 -11.56 -24.36 0.07
N GLY A 170 -12.73 -23.97 0.61
CA GLY A 170 -13.41 -24.75 1.65
C GLY A 170 -12.53 -24.92 2.89
N ASP A 171 -12.48 -26.13 3.42
CA ASP A 171 -11.67 -26.47 4.62
C ASP A 171 -10.16 -26.31 4.36
N ALA A 172 -9.70 -26.35 3.11
CA ALA A 172 -8.30 -26.11 2.77
C ALA A 172 -7.85 -24.66 3.05
N ALA A 173 -8.79 -23.73 3.30
CA ALA A 173 -8.46 -22.38 3.74
C ALA A 173 -7.76 -22.33 5.11
N ASP A 174 -7.94 -23.36 5.94
CA ASP A 174 -7.32 -23.44 7.27
C ASP A 174 -5.89 -24.04 7.21
N ASP A 175 -5.47 -24.61 6.07
CA ASP A 175 -4.09 -25.06 5.83
C ASP A 175 -3.20 -23.89 5.35
N THR A 176 -2.85 -23.04 6.31
CA THR A 176 -2.04 -21.84 6.06
C THR A 176 -0.63 -22.16 5.59
N ALA A 177 -0.08 -23.33 5.96
CA ALA A 177 1.24 -23.77 5.53
C ALA A 177 1.28 -24.10 4.03
N THR A 178 0.26 -24.79 3.52
CA THR A 178 0.11 -25.06 2.09
C THR A 178 -0.11 -23.77 1.30
N ILE A 179 -0.99 -22.87 1.79
CA ILE A 179 -1.23 -21.57 1.15
C ILE A 179 0.08 -20.76 1.07
N ARG A 180 0.78 -20.61 2.20
CA ARG A 180 2.08 -19.93 2.29
C ARG A 180 3.09 -20.47 1.28
N THR A 181 3.23 -21.80 1.21
CA THR A 181 4.18 -22.48 0.31
C THR A 181 3.81 -22.21 -1.15
N PHE A 182 2.53 -22.36 -1.50
CA PHE A 182 2.03 -22.09 -2.84
C PHE A 182 2.29 -20.64 -3.26
N MET A 183 2.02 -19.66 -2.40
CA MET A 183 2.23 -18.24 -2.72
C MET A 183 3.72 -17.90 -2.92
N ALA A 184 4.62 -18.51 -2.14
CA ALA A 184 6.05 -18.36 -2.31
C ALA A 184 6.54 -18.94 -3.65
N ASP A 185 6.10 -20.15 -4.01
CA ASP A 185 6.45 -20.80 -5.27
C ASP A 185 5.85 -20.07 -6.48
N PHE A 186 4.62 -19.57 -6.33
CA PHE A 186 3.98 -18.71 -7.32
C PHE A 186 4.83 -17.47 -7.62
N ALA A 187 5.29 -16.77 -6.57
CA ALA A 187 6.12 -15.59 -6.71
C ALA A 187 7.47 -15.89 -7.37
N ARG A 188 8.12 -17.01 -7.02
CA ARG A 188 9.37 -17.47 -7.66
C ARG A 188 9.19 -17.67 -9.16
N ALA A 189 8.13 -18.36 -9.57
CA ALA A 189 7.91 -18.63 -10.97
C ALA A 189 7.51 -17.38 -11.75
N ALA A 190 6.73 -16.48 -11.14
CA ALA A 190 6.33 -15.22 -11.75
C ALA A 190 7.52 -14.33 -12.12
N LEU A 191 8.62 -14.38 -11.35
CA LEU A 191 9.84 -13.63 -11.67
C LEU A 191 10.78 -14.34 -12.65
N ARG A 192 10.60 -15.65 -12.86
CA ARG A 192 11.29 -16.39 -13.93
C ARG A 192 10.61 -16.20 -15.29
N TYR A 193 9.48 -15.49 -15.32
CA TYR A 193 8.71 -15.26 -16.53
C TYR A 193 9.53 -14.46 -17.56
N ASP A 194 9.91 -15.13 -18.63
CA ASP A 194 10.39 -14.49 -19.85
C ASP A 194 9.19 -14.12 -20.72
N ARG A 195 9.14 -12.86 -21.18
CA ARG A 195 8.07 -12.38 -22.07
C ARG A 195 8.02 -13.14 -23.39
N ASP A 196 9.14 -13.73 -23.80
CA ASP A 196 9.24 -14.53 -25.02
C ASP A 196 8.83 -15.99 -24.82
N SER A 197 8.52 -16.42 -23.59
CA SER A 197 8.03 -17.77 -23.27
C SER A 197 6.81 -17.72 -22.34
N PRO A 198 5.62 -17.41 -22.87
CA PRO A 198 4.46 -16.98 -22.08
C PRO A 198 3.70 -18.09 -21.32
N VAL A 199 4.20 -19.34 -21.26
CA VAL A 199 3.45 -20.46 -20.65
C VAL A 199 4.33 -21.44 -19.86
N ASN A 200 4.06 -21.49 -18.55
CA ASN A 200 4.23 -22.61 -17.61
C ASN A 200 5.61 -23.09 -17.14
N ILE A 201 5.99 -22.63 -15.93
CA ILE A 201 6.61 -23.49 -14.91
C ILE A 201 5.69 -23.67 -13.68
N LEU A 202 4.48 -23.07 -13.67
CA LEU A 202 3.56 -23.21 -12.52
C LEU A 202 2.61 -24.43 -12.60
N THR A 203 2.46 -25.05 -13.77
CA THR A 203 1.58 -26.23 -13.96
C THR A 203 2.12 -27.29 -14.95
N GLY A 204 3.36 -27.18 -15.41
CA GLY A 204 3.95 -28.13 -16.36
C GLY A 204 4.55 -29.37 -15.68
N PRO A 205 4.50 -30.57 -16.30
CA PRO A 205 4.96 -31.84 -15.70
C PRO A 205 6.48 -31.97 -15.49
N GLY A 206 7.25 -30.87 -15.50
CA GLY A 206 8.71 -30.88 -15.43
C GLY A 206 9.32 -30.79 -14.02
N ALA A 207 8.53 -30.85 -12.96
CA ALA A 207 9.02 -30.83 -11.58
C ALA A 207 9.51 -32.21 -11.06
N ALA A 208 9.45 -33.26 -11.90
CA ALA A 208 9.98 -34.58 -11.56
C ALA A 208 10.77 -35.17 -12.74
N GLY A 209 12.04 -35.48 -12.53
CA GLY A 209 12.83 -36.35 -13.40
C GLY A 209 13.84 -35.61 -14.28
N GLY A 210 15.08 -35.54 -13.81
CA GLY A 210 16.21 -35.48 -14.72
C GLY A 210 16.41 -36.87 -15.33
N GLU A 211 16.40 -36.97 -16.66
CA GLU A 211 17.27 -37.88 -17.40
C GLU A 211 17.25 -37.48 -18.88
N GLN A 212 18.44 -37.23 -19.40
CA GLN A 212 18.67 -36.85 -20.78
C GLN A 212 18.34 -38.02 -21.71
N ALA A 213 17.69 -37.69 -22.81
CA ALA A 213 17.34 -38.57 -23.89
C ALA A 213 18.58 -39.29 -24.47
N GLN A 214 18.52 -40.62 -24.48
CA GLN A 214 19.26 -41.44 -25.44
C GLN A 214 18.25 -41.91 -26.49
N THR A 215 18.51 -41.50 -27.72
CA THR A 215 17.91 -42.00 -28.96
C THR A 215 17.98 -43.53 -29.04
N ASP A 216 16.88 -44.19 -29.43
CA ASP A 216 16.93 -45.16 -30.53
C ASP A 216 15.54 -45.50 -31.07
N ALA A 217 15.52 -45.73 -32.37
CA ALA A 217 14.36 -45.91 -33.21
C ALA A 217 13.78 -47.33 -33.13
N ALA A 218 12.56 -47.43 -33.68
CA ALA A 218 12.03 -48.54 -34.46
C ALA A 218 11.16 -49.63 -33.77
N HIS A 219 9.91 -49.67 -34.26
CA HIS A 219 9.08 -50.83 -34.63
C HIS A 219 8.02 -51.43 -33.68
N GLY A 220 6.79 -51.48 -34.23
CA GLY A 220 5.71 -52.42 -33.95
C GLY A 220 4.80 -52.03 -32.78
N GLU A 221 3.48 -52.20 -32.77
CA GLU A 221 2.52 -52.80 -33.69
C GLU A 221 1.10 -52.45 -33.16
N ARG A 222 0.10 -52.58 -34.01
CA ARG A 222 -1.33 -52.25 -33.82
C ARG A 222 -2.01 -53.05 -32.71
N ALA A 223 -3.00 -52.45 -32.02
CA ALA A 223 -4.32 -53.05 -31.69
C ALA A 223 -5.23 -52.00 -30.99
N ARG A 224 -6.26 -51.51 -31.68
CA ARG A 224 -7.70 -51.88 -31.53
C ARG A 224 -8.45 -51.18 -30.39
N VAL A 225 -9.31 -50.29 -30.85
CA VAL A 225 -10.59 -49.82 -30.31
C VAL A 225 -11.38 -50.95 -29.64
N ASP A 226 -11.98 -50.67 -28.48
CA ASP A 226 -13.40 -50.98 -28.23
C ASP A 226 -13.98 -50.12 -27.09
N LYS A 227 -15.18 -49.61 -27.35
CA LYS A 227 -16.08 -48.90 -26.45
C LYS A 227 -17.41 -49.67 -26.51
N PRO A 228 -18.15 -49.78 -25.39
CA PRO A 228 -19.62 -49.67 -25.46
C PRO A 228 -20.12 -48.68 -24.37
N THR A 229 -20.90 -47.64 -24.68
CA THR A 229 -22.38 -47.58 -24.83
C THR A 229 -23.12 -48.27 -23.65
N ALA A 230 -23.64 -47.52 -22.67
CA ALA A 230 -24.89 -46.72 -22.64
C ALA A 230 -26.12 -47.54 -22.19
N SER A 231 -26.76 -47.10 -21.10
CA SER A 231 -28.20 -47.17 -20.77
C SER A 231 -28.38 -46.68 -19.32
N ASP A 232 -28.88 -45.47 -19.10
CA ASP A 232 -30.32 -45.15 -18.91
C ASP A 232 -30.90 -45.74 -17.62
N GLN A 233 -31.27 -44.86 -16.68
CA GLN A 233 -32.64 -44.66 -16.23
C GLN A 233 -32.72 -43.59 -15.12
N ASP A 234 -33.23 -42.42 -15.50
CA ASP A 234 -34.38 -41.72 -14.93
C ASP A 234 -34.69 -41.87 -13.42
N SER A 235 -34.68 -40.72 -12.74
CA SER A 235 -35.74 -40.35 -11.80
C SER A 235 -35.81 -38.82 -11.67
N GLU A 236 -36.83 -38.26 -12.30
CA GLU A 236 -37.34 -36.91 -12.08
C GLU A 236 -37.88 -36.74 -10.65
N CYS A 237 -37.70 -35.55 -10.06
CA CYS A 237 -38.80 -34.85 -9.39
C CYS A 237 -38.47 -33.36 -9.16
N THR A 238 -39.11 -32.50 -9.98
CA THR A 238 -39.77 -31.21 -9.65
C THR A 238 -39.08 -30.22 -8.69
N ALA A 239 -38.70 -28.99 -9.08
CA ALA A 239 -39.46 -27.82 -9.57
C ALA A 239 -39.54 -26.70 -8.51
N ALA A 240 -38.96 -25.53 -8.81
CA ALA A 240 -39.38 -24.16 -8.42
C ALA A 240 -38.27 -23.18 -8.88
N ALA A 241 -38.37 -22.56 -10.06
CA ALA A 241 -39.04 -21.27 -10.31
C ALA A 241 -38.35 -20.04 -9.65
N SER A 242 -37.35 -19.50 -10.38
CA SER A 242 -36.95 -18.10 -10.68
C SER A 242 -37.75 -16.91 -10.08
N PRO A 243 -37.17 -15.66 -9.99
CA PRO A 243 -36.35 -15.06 -11.05
C PRO A 243 -35.16 -14.16 -10.68
N ARG A 244 -34.21 -14.12 -11.63
CA ARG A 244 -33.15 -13.11 -11.79
C ARG A 244 -33.72 -11.87 -12.50
N PRO A 245 -33.22 -10.65 -12.23
CA PRO A 245 -33.49 -9.51 -13.09
C PRO A 245 -32.46 -9.40 -14.22
N ASP A 246 -33.02 -9.11 -15.40
CA ASP A 246 -32.40 -8.82 -16.68
C ASP A 246 -31.79 -7.39 -16.66
N MET A 247 -30.56 -7.22 -17.15
CA MET A 247 -30.03 -5.91 -17.55
C MET A 247 -29.60 -5.98 -19.02
N ARG A 248 -30.38 -5.33 -19.88
CA ARG A 248 -30.01 -5.01 -21.27
C ARG A 248 -30.00 -3.49 -21.49
N ARG A 249 -29.03 -3.10 -22.32
CA ARG A 249 -28.75 -1.80 -22.99
C ARG A 249 -28.09 -0.73 -22.12
N ALA A 250 -27.15 0.06 -22.61
CA ALA A 250 -26.84 0.43 -24.00
C ALA A 250 -25.33 0.48 -24.26
N ALA A 251 -24.98 0.21 -25.53
CA ALA A 251 -23.68 0.44 -26.11
C ALA A 251 -23.49 1.93 -26.38
N ASP A 252 -22.29 2.46 -26.10
CA ASP A 252 -21.76 3.60 -26.84
C ASP A 252 -20.29 3.33 -27.16
N THR A 253 -20.05 3.24 -28.46
CA THR A 253 -18.77 3.09 -29.12
C THR A 253 -18.10 4.46 -29.22
N THR A 254 -16.90 4.63 -28.66
CA THR A 254 -16.03 5.76 -29.02
C THR A 254 -14.76 5.22 -29.66
N SER A 255 -14.66 5.56 -30.94
CA SER A 255 -13.68 5.17 -31.92
C SER A 255 -12.26 5.63 -31.57
N LEU A 256 -11.32 4.73 -31.80
CA LEU A 256 -9.89 5.01 -32.03
C LEU A 256 -9.75 6.02 -33.18
N ALA A 257 -8.88 7.02 -33.01
CA ALA A 257 -8.32 7.80 -34.10
C ALA A 257 -6.81 7.97 -33.89
N ARG A 258 -6.02 7.38 -34.80
CA ARG A 258 -4.58 7.63 -35.01
C ARG A 258 -4.40 8.94 -35.81
N PRO A 259 -3.20 9.54 -35.78
CA PRO A 259 -2.94 10.91 -36.23
C PRO A 259 -2.62 10.99 -37.74
N PRO A 260 -2.60 12.19 -38.34
CA PRO A 260 -1.91 12.39 -39.61
C PRO A 260 -0.45 12.82 -39.40
N ALA A 261 0.36 12.35 -40.34
CA ALA A 261 1.76 12.64 -40.51
C ALA A 261 2.00 13.90 -41.38
N ASP A 262 3.28 14.27 -41.43
CA ASP A 262 3.99 15.05 -42.45
C ASP A 262 4.06 16.57 -42.30
N LEU A 263 5.28 17.06 -42.03
CA LEU A 263 6.04 17.99 -42.89
C LEU A 263 7.49 18.13 -42.37
N GLU A 264 8.46 17.71 -43.19
CA GLU A 264 9.92 17.93 -43.05
C GLU A 264 10.37 19.33 -43.60
N PRO A 265 11.68 19.67 -43.82
CA PRO A 265 12.67 20.09 -42.83
C PRO A 265 13.40 21.41 -43.23
N ALA A 266 14.09 22.08 -42.29
CA ALA A 266 15.14 23.09 -42.54
C ALA A 266 15.89 23.34 -41.23
N GLY A 267 17.20 23.55 -41.13
CA GLY A 267 18.28 23.69 -42.09
C GLY A 267 19.61 23.63 -41.32
N ALA A 268 20.70 23.37 -42.05
CA ALA A 268 22.06 23.29 -41.52
C ALA A 268 22.64 24.66 -41.14
N SER A 269 23.45 24.72 -40.07
CA SER A 269 24.57 25.67 -39.98
C SER A 269 25.70 25.13 -39.10
N SER A 270 26.90 25.28 -39.63
CA SER A 270 28.22 24.82 -39.21
C SER A 270 28.89 25.69 -38.12
N VAL A 271 29.48 25.05 -37.09
CA VAL A 271 30.89 25.06 -36.55
C VAL A 271 31.65 26.42 -36.60
N PRO A 272 32.41 26.90 -35.55
CA PRO A 272 33.61 26.21 -35.03
C PRO A 272 34.14 26.46 -33.59
N GLY A 273 35.03 25.55 -33.13
CA GLY A 273 36.25 25.88 -32.36
C GLY A 273 36.31 25.52 -30.86
N GLY A 274 37.18 24.55 -30.50
CA GLY A 274 37.52 24.19 -29.10
C GLY A 274 38.40 25.24 -28.37
N PRO A 275 38.83 24.97 -27.11
CA PRO A 275 39.84 23.94 -26.85
C PRO A 275 39.67 23.12 -25.55
N SER A 276 40.37 21.98 -25.51
CA SER A 276 40.56 21.12 -24.33
C SER A 276 41.12 21.85 -23.11
N ARG A 277 40.56 21.58 -21.92
CA ARG A 277 41.32 21.54 -20.66
C ARG A 277 40.88 20.39 -19.77
N SER A 278 41.90 19.81 -19.16
CA SER A 278 42.02 18.67 -18.26
C SER A 278 41.21 18.77 -16.95
N ALA A 279 40.70 17.59 -16.55
CA ALA A 279 40.42 17.08 -15.21
C ALA A 279 40.52 18.06 -14.01
N THR A 280 39.40 18.27 -13.32
CA THR A 280 39.18 17.98 -11.88
C THR A 280 37.83 18.55 -11.46
N SER A 281 36.92 17.70 -10.98
CA SER A 281 36.03 17.94 -9.84
C SER A 281 34.81 17.02 -9.94
N THR A 282 34.47 16.49 -8.78
CA THR A 282 33.35 15.64 -8.45
C THR A 282 32.02 16.16 -8.99
N ASP A 283 31.22 15.24 -9.50
CA ASP A 283 29.86 15.43 -9.98
C ASP A 283 28.90 15.79 -8.81
N GLU A 284 28.98 17.03 -8.33
CA GLU A 284 27.99 17.66 -7.42
C GLU A 284 27.01 18.58 -8.18
N SER A 285 27.15 18.68 -9.52
CA SER A 285 26.45 19.69 -10.30
C SER A 285 24.98 19.37 -10.61
N GLY A 286 24.59 18.09 -10.52
CA GLY A 286 23.22 17.64 -10.83
C GLY A 286 22.21 17.79 -9.68
N THR A 287 22.66 17.73 -8.43
CA THR A 287 21.77 17.75 -7.24
C THR A 287 21.62 19.13 -6.62
N ALA A 288 22.57 20.05 -6.83
CA ALA A 288 22.50 21.44 -6.41
C ALA A 288 21.20 22.18 -6.79
N PRO A 289 20.66 22.07 -8.03
CA PRO A 289 19.40 22.73 -8.38
C PRO A 289 18.19 22.10 -7.67
N VAL A 290 18.22 20.80 -7.39
CA VAL A 290 17.15 20.09 -6.67
C VAL A 290 17.15 20.46 -5.19
N ALA A 291 18.32 20.49 -4.55
CA ALA A 291 18.47 20.93 -3.17
C ALA A 291 18.00 22.38 -2.99
N ALA A 292 18.36 23.27 -3.92
CA ALA A 292 17.89 24.66 -3.92
C ALA A 292 16.38 24.79 -4.20
N ALA A 293 15.79 23.90 -4.99
CA ALA A 293 14.33 23.86 -5.18
C ALA A 293 13.60 23.35 -3.93
N ALA A 294 14.12 22.30 -3.28
CA ALA A 294 13.59 21.76 -2.04
C ALA A 294 13.64 22.80 -0.91
N GLU A 295 14.75 23.55 -0.80
CA GLU A 295 14.86 24.60 0.21
C GLU A 295 13.89 25.76 -0.03
N ARG A 296 13.70 26.16 -1.30
CA ARG A 296 12.66 27.14 -1.66
C ARG A 296 11.26 26.64 -1.31
N LEU A 297 10.97 25.35 -1.49
CA LEU A 297 9.68 24.77 -1.13
C LEU A 297 9.48 24.76 0.39
N ARG A 298 10.48 24.36 1.18
CA ARG A 298 10.41 24.40 2.65
C ARG A 298 10.21 25.83 3.17
N ALA A 299 10.94 26.79 2.62
CA ALA A 299 10.78 28.20 2.97
C ALA A 299 9.37 28.72 2.60
N ALA A 300 8.83 28.33 1.44
CA ALA A 300 7.48 28.70 1.05
C ALA A 300 6.41 28.05 1.95
N GLN A 301 6.58 26.78 2.32
CA GLN A 301 5.68 26.09 3.26
C GLN A 301 5.70 26.76 4.64
N ALA A 302 6.87 27.07 5.19
CA ALA A 302 7.01 27.78 6.46
C ALA A 302 6.36 29.18 6.39
N ALA A 303 6.50 29.90 5.28
CA ALA A 303 5.84 31.19 5.09
C ALA A 303 4.30 31.07 5.01
N VAL A 304 3.78 30.02 4.35
CA VAL A 304 2.34 29.72 4.30
C VAL A 304 1.80 29.37 5.68
N GLU A 305 2.53 28.58 6.47
CA GLU A 305 2.16 28.24 7.84
C GLU A 305 2.13 29.47 8.75
N ALA A 306 3.14 30.35 8.66
CA ALA A 306 3.18 31.61 9.39
C ALA A 306 1.99 32.51 9.01
N ALA A 307 1.73 32.69 7.71
CA ALA A 307 0.60 33.48 7.23
C ALA A 307 -0.76 32.90 7.69
N ARG A 308 -0.86 31.57 7.76
CA ARG A 308 -2.07 30.89 8.28
C ARG A 308 -2.25 31.12 9.78
N ALA A 309 -1.16 31.15 10.56
CA ALA A 309 -1.20 31.46 11.99
C ALA A 309 -1.61 32.91 12.25
N ASP A 310 -1.10 33.85 11.44
CA ASP A 310 -1.49 35.26 11.50
C ASP A 310 -2.98 35.43 11.16
N LEU A 311 -3.45 34.76 10.10
CA LEU A 311 -4.87 34.78 9.73
C LEU A 311 -5.75 34.19 10.84
N ALA A 312 -5.35 33.09 11.48
CA ALA A 312 -6.09 32.50 12.60
C ALA A 312 -6.17 33.47 13.80
N THR A 313 -5.10 34.21 14.08
CA THR A 313 -5.08 35.22 15.14
C THR A 313 -6.02 36.39 14.80
N ALA A 314 -5.94 36.93 13.59
CA ALA A 314 -6.84 38.00 13.13
C ALA A 314 -8.32 37.59 13.15
N LEU A 315 -8.62 36.33 12.78
CA LEU A 315 -9.99 35.79 12.84
C LEU A 315 -10.51 35.74 14.28
N ARG A 316 -9.68 35.31 15.24
CA ARG A 316 -10.05 35.25 16.67
C ARG A 316 -10.25 36.63 17.26
N ASP A 317 -9.37 37.59 16.96
CA ASP A 317 -9.50 38.97 17.42
C ASP A 317 -10.79 39.62 16.87
N ALA A 318 -11.06 39.45 15.57
CA ALA A 318 -12.28 39.97 14.95
C ALA A 318 -13.55 39.31 15.52
N HIS A 319 -13.48 38.03 15.89
CA HIS A 319 -14.57 37.33 16.55
C HIS A 319 -14.80 37.85 17.97
N ALA A 320 -13.72 38.08 18.74
CA ALA A 320 -13.76 38.68 20.08
C ALA A 320 -14.35 40.10 20.06
N CYS A 321 -14.12 40.86 18.98
CA CYS A 321 -14.74 42.17 18.76
C CYS A 321 -16.22 42.10 18.28
N GLY A 322 -16.83 40.91 18.23
CA GLY A 322 -18.26 40.73 17.97
C GLY A 322 -18.63 40.38 16.54
N THR A 323 -17.66 40.15 15.64
CA THR A 323 -17.97 39.69 14.27
C THR A 323 -18.43 38.23 14.31
N SER A 324 -19.57 37.92 13.68
CA SER A 324 -20.09 36.55 13.67
C SER A 324 -19.17 35.60 12.90
N ALA A 325 -19.04 34.35 13.36
CA ALA A 325 -18.23 33.32 12.72
C ALA A 325 -18.65 33.06 11.25
N ASN A 326 -19.94 33.21 10.92
CA ASN A 326 -20.44 33.10 9.55
C ASN A 326 -19.99 34.24 8.64
N GLN A 327 -19.82 35.45 9.18
CA GLN A 327 -19.34 36.61 8.42
C GLN A 327 -17.84 36.50 8.16
N LEU A 328 -17.08 36.08 9.17
CA LEU A 328 -15.65 35.79 9.05
C LEU A 328 -15.39 34.68 8.02
N ALA A 329 -16.16 33.59 8.06
CA ALA A 329 -16.04 32.49 7.10
C ALA A 329 -16.32 32.91 5.64
N ARG A 330 -17.20 33.90 5.42
CA ARG A 330 -17.41 34.46 4.06
C ARG A 330 -16.25 35.34 3.61
N GLN A 331 -15.66 36.12 4.50
CA GLN A 331 -14.55 37.03 4.15
C GLN A 331 -13.30 36.30 3.69
N VAL A 332 -13.04 35.11 4.21
CA VAL A 332 -11.88 34.27 3.81
C VAL A 332 -12.27 33.13 2.86
N SER A 333 -13.45 33.20 2.25
CA SER A 333 -13.93 32.20 1.30
C SER A 333 -13.02 32.15 0.08
N GLY A 334 -12.39 30.99 -0.15
CA GLY A 334 -11.37 30.79 -1.18
C GLY A 334 -9.96 30.61 -0.61
N THR A 335 -9.72 31.08 0.61
CA THR A 335 -8.46 30.85 1.35
C THR A 335 -8.62 29.75 2.39
N LEU A 336 -9.71 29.77 3.17
CA LEU A 336 -10.04 28.74 4.15
C LEU A 336 -11.50 28.29 3.98
N SER A 337 -11.75 26.99 4.13
CA SER A 337 -13.12 26.48 4.12
C SER A 337 -13.86 26.85 5.40
N ARG A 338 -15.18 27.03 5.30
CA ARG A 338 -16.03 27.38 6.45
C ARG A 338 -15.85 26.45 7.66
N PRO A 339 -15.78 25.11 7.51
CA PRO A 339 -15.52 24.23 8.65
C PRO A 339 -14.19 24.51 9.37
N VAL A 340 -13.14 24.88 8.63
CA VAL A 340 -11.82 25.19 9.20
C VAL A 340 -11.86 26.49 9.99
N VAL A 341 -12.55 27.52 9.50
CA VAL A 341 -12.74 28.79 10.23
C VAL A 341 -13.49 28.56 11.54
N LEU A 342 -14.57 27.77 11.51
CA LEU A 342 -15.33 27.45 12.73
C LEU A 342 -14.50 26.70 13.76
N LYS A 343 -13.62 25.80 13.32
CA LYS A 343 -12.70 25.09 14.21
C LYS A 343 -11.68 26.04 14.85
N LEU A 344 -11.06 26.92 14.07
CA LEU A 344 -10.07 27.89 14.57
C LEU A 344 -10.65 28.91 15.57
N LEU A 345 -11.96 29.17 15.52
CA LEU A 345 -12.65 30.05 16.46
C LEU A 345 -13.16 29.33 17.71
N ALA A 346 -13.17 28.00 17.70
CA ALA A 346 -13.56 27.18 18.84
C ALA A 346 -12.38 26.84 19.78
N ASP A 347 -11.15 26.98 19.28
CA ASP A 347 -9.88 26.81 19.99
C ASP A 347 -9.41 28.13 20.65
#